data_AF-A0A6A5TMB0-F1
#
_entry.id   AF-A0A6A5TMB0-F1
#
_cell.length_a   1.000
_cell.length_b   1.000
_cell.length_c   1.000
_cell.angle_alpha   90.00
_cell.angle_beta   90.00
_cell.angle_gamma   90.00
#
_symmetry.space_group_name_H-M   'P 1'
#
loop_
_entity.id
_entity.type
_entity.pdbx_description
1 polymer ?
#
loop_
_entity_poly.entity_id
_entity_poly.type
_entity_poly.pdbx_seq_one_letter_code
_entity_poly.pdbx_strand_id
1 'polypeptide(L)'
;HKEAYDFWGYLIKPDKCGTELFNRLLEGIAEVISRTFEPSTSPDLTPSAIAAFYRAVGGNYDVLFVETPASSISFIYRSLGAFHSLQPAPEDDGYSSPTIPALKKKGFVTWQTIQLLLGPEDHVGFLQNAVSKFDVVDPQTGEVFPKLLPKECLPERPDEAMVTWHESVAARLKREAEEDAACKEKENDKRPRVHVNIDEHGPRTSSEIEIEESADERHAAAKYFADPLYRRGSRRPPILRHFSKE
;
A
#
# COMPACT_ATOMS: atom_id res chain seq x y z
N HIS A 1 -26.03 14.34 12.11
CA HIS A 1 -26.03 12.96 11.58
C HIS A 1 -26.91 12.80 10.34
N LYS A 2 -28.22 13.08 10.40
CA LYS A 2 -29.12 12.96 9.24
C LYS A 2 -28.69 13.82 8.04
N GLU A 3 -28.44 15.11 8.26
CA GLU A 3 -27.97 16.04 7.21
C GLU A 3 -26.62 15.64 6.59
N ALA A 4 -25.71 15.09 7.40
CA ALA A 4 -24.42 14.59 6.89
C ALA A 4 -24.62 13.36 6.00
N TYR A 5 -25.49 12.43 6.42
CA TYR A 5 -25.81 11.27 5.59
C TYR A 5 -26.52 11.68 4.28
N ASP A 6 -27.39 12.68 4.34
CA ASP A 6 -28.10 13.19 3.15
C ASP A 6 -27.12 13.77 2.11
N PHE A 7 -26.00 14.36 2.54
CA PHE A 7 -24.93 14.81 1.65
C PHE A 7 -24.10 13.64 1.09
N TRP A 8 -23.63 12.74 1.97
CA TRP A 8 -22.68 11.70 1.60
C TRP A 8 -23.32 10.54 0.84
N GLY A 9 -24.52 10.13 1.24
CA GLY A 9 -25.10 8.86 0.80
C GLY A 9 -24.19 7.66 1.08
N TYR A 10 -24.46 6.53 0.43
CA TYR A 10 -23.55 5.39 0.45
C TYR A 10 -22.48 5.55 -0.64
N LEU A 11 -21.21 5.40 -0.27
CA LEU A 11 -20.07 5.84 -1.07
C LEU A 11 -19.44 4.77 -1.97
N ILE A 12 -19.90 3.52 -1.83
CA ILE A 12 -19.42 2.40 -2.65
C ILE A 12 -20.55 1.90 -3.56
N LYS A 13 -20.24 1.68 -4.83
CA LYS A 13 -21.17 1.14 -5.82
C LYS A 13 -21.25 -0.39 -5.73
N PRO A 14 -22.32 -1.01 -6.28
CA PRO A 14 -22.46 -2.47 -6.32
C PRO A 14 -21.30 -3.19 -7.04
N ASP A 15 -20.68 -2.52 -8.02
CA ASP A 15 -19.53 -3.00 -8.79
C ASP A 15 -18.18 -2.86 -8.05
N LYS A 16 -18.21 -2.54 -6.75
CA LYS A 16 -17.05 -2.39 -5.87
C LYS A 16 -16.15 -1.20 -6.23
N CYS A 17 -16.64 -0.28 -7.04
CA CYS A 17 -15.98 1.00 -7.28
C CYS A 17 -16.50 2.08 -6.33
N GLY A 18 -15.71 3.14 -6.15
CA GLY A 18 -16.19 4.37 -5.53
C GLY A 18 -17.31 5.04 -6.32
N THR A 19 -18.22 5.72 -5.61
CA THR A 19 -19.06 6.76 -6.23
C THR A 19 -18.19 7.91 -6.73
N GLU A 20 -18.75 8.76 -7.58
CA GLU A 20 -18.05 9.97 -8.02
C GLU A 20 -17.72 10.89 -6.83
N LEU A 21 -18.63 10.99 -5.86
CA LEU A 21 -18.40 11.72 -4.62
C LEU A 21 -17.25 11.11 -3.81
N PHE A 22 -17.16 9.78 -3.72
CA PHE A 22 -16.07 9.12 -3.03
C PHE A 22 -14.72 9.32 -3.74
N ASN A 23 -14.69 9.24 -5.06
CA ASN A 23 -13.48 9.48 -5.84
C ASN A 23 -12.96 10.91 -5.63
N ARG A 24 -13.85 11.92 -5.70
CA ARG A 24 -13.51 13.32 -5.43
C ARG A 24 -13.00 13.53 -3.99
N LEU A 25 -13.62 12.86 -3.00
CA LEU A 25 -13.13 12.88 -1.62
C LEU A 25 -11.69 12.35 -1.54
N LEU A 26 -11.41 11.20 -2.14
CA LEU A 26 -10.08 10.59 -2.12
C LEU A 26 -9.04 11.42 -2.89
N GLU A 27 -9.44 12.08 -3.99
CA GLU A 27 -8.58 13.04 -4.69
C GLU A 27 -8.28 14.29 -3.86
N GLY A 28 -9.27 14.80 -3.12
CA GLY A 28 -9.08 15.88 -2.16
C GLY A 28 -8.12 15.48 -1.03
N ILE A 29 -8.25 14.25 -0.50
CA ILE A 29 -7.32 13.71 0.49
C ILE A 29 -5.92 13.59 -0.11
N ALA A 30 -5.79 13.09 -1.34
CA ALA A 30 -4.50 13.04 -2.03
C ALA A 30 -3.84 14.42 -2.13
N GLU A 31 -4.62 15.47 -2.40
CA GLU A 31 -4.11 16.85 -2.39
C GLU A 31 -3.67 17.33 -1.01
N VAL A 32 -4.40 16.95 0.05
CA VAL A 32 -3.94 17.21 1.43
C VAL A 32 -2.61 16.51 1.68
N ILE A 33 -2.45 15.27 1.23
CA ILE A 33 -1.21 14.51 1.40
C ILE A 33 -0.05 15.24 0.72
N SER A 34 -0.18 15.54 -0.58
CA SER A 34 0.89 16.18 -1.37
C SER A 34 1.31 17.56 -0.84
N ARG A 35 0.38 18.32 -0.25
CA ARG A 35 0.67 19.68 0.27
C ARG A 35 1.15 19.72 1.71
N THR A 36 0.80 18.73 2.51
CA THR A 36 1.01 18.77 3.96
C THR A 36 2.15 17.86 4.40
N PHE A 37 2.31 16.71 3.72
CA PHE A 37 3.25 15.66 4.11
C PHE A 37 4.32 15.54 3.03
N GLU A 38 5.53 16.00 3.36
CA GLU A 38 6.69 16.05 2.45
C GLU A 38 6.38 16.77 1.12
N PRO A 39 6.07 18.08 1.17
CA PRO A 39 5.74 18.83 -0.03
C PRO A 39 6.90 18.79 -1.03
N SER A 40 6.62 18.33 -2.24
CA SER A 40 7.59 18.24 -3.33
C SER A 40 7.10 19.02 -4.55
N THR A 41 7.98 19.19 -5.54
CA THR A 41 7.59 19.77 -6.85
C THR A 41 6.66 18.85 -7.65
N SER A 42 6.64 17.56 -7.32
CA SER A 42 5.75 16.56 -7.91
C SER A 42 4.47 16.44 -7.06
N PRO A 43 3.28 16.41 -7.69
CA PRO A 43 2.02 16.18 -6.98
C PRO A 43 1.78 14.70 -6.66
N ASP A 44 2.65 13.79 -7.12
CA ASP A 44 2.53 12.35 -6.87
C ASP A 44 2.97 12.04 -5.43
N LEU A 45 2.28 11.10 -4.78
CA LEU A 45 2.39 10.83 -3.35
C LEU A 45 3.47 9.78 -3.08
N THR A 46 4.58 10.19 -2.50
CA THR A 46 5.66 9.27 -2.11
C THR A 46 5.20 8.31 -1.00
N PRO A 47 5.82 7.13 -0.86
CA PRO A 47 5.51 6.21 0.23
C PRO A 47 5.64 6.87 1.60
N SER A 48 6.70 7.65 1.83
CA SER A 48 6.96 8.38 3.06
C SER A 48 5.87 9.41 3.40
N ALA A 49 5.38 10.17 2.41
CA ALA A 49 4.26 11.09 2.58
C ALA A 49 2.96 10.36 2.97
N ILE A 50 2.67 9.23 2.31
CA ILE A 50 1.49 8.39 2.61
C ILE A 50 1.60 7.79 4.03
N ALA A 51 2.78 7.32 4.43
CA ALA A 51 3.03 6.81 5.78
C ALA A 51 2.76 7.89 6.83
N ALA A 52 3.27 9.11 6.60
CA ALA A 52 3.06 10.25 7.49
C ALA A 52 1.58 10.63 7.61
N PHE A 53 0.83 10.59 6.50
CA PHE A 53 -0.61 10.77 6.51
C PHE A 53 -1.32 9.71 7.37
N TYR A 54 -1.02 8.43 7.17
CA TYR A 54 -1.65 7.36 7.96
C TYR A 54 -1.37 7.53 9.46
N ARG A 55 -0.14 7.88 9.86
CA ARG A 55 0.19 8.23 11.25
C ARG A 55 -0.68 9.38 11.77
N ALA A 56 -0.85 10.43 10.97
CA ALA A 56 -1.65 11.60 11.36
C ALA A 56 -3.15 11.28 11.54
N VAL A 57 -3.70 10.32 10.79
CA VAL A 57 -5.11 9.90 10.90
C VAL A 57 -5.33 8.70 11.84
N GLY A 58 -4.29 8.23 12.52
CA GLY A 58 -4.38 7.24 13.59
C GLY A 58 -4.05 5.80 13.18
N GLY A 59 -3.49 5.59 11.99
CA GLY A 59 -2.93 4.31 11.54
C GLY A 59 -1.41 4.25 11.68
N ASN A 60 -0.82 3.09 11.39
CA ASN A 60 0.62 2.94 11.23
C ASN A 60 0.89 2.01 10.05
N TYR A 61 1.46 2.57 8.98
CA TYR A 61 1.73 1.88 7.72
C TYR A 61 3.24 1.86 7.41
N ASP A 62 4.08 2.14 8.41
CA ASP A 62 5.52 2.28 8.22
C ASP A 62 6.12 0.97 7.71
N VAL A 63 5.63 -0.18 8.17
CA VAL A 63 6.06 -1.48 7.66
C VAL A 63 5.86 -1.60 6.14
N LEU A 64 4.80 -1.03 5.59
CA LEU A 64 4.56 -1.05 4.14
C LEU A 64 5.30 0.07 3.40
N PHE A 65 5.27 1.30 3.90
CA PHE A 65 5.71 2.45 3.12
C PHE A 65 7.11 2.96 3.47
N VAL A 66 7.69 2.49 4.58
CA VAL A 66 9.02 2.88 5.05
C VAL A 66 9.97 1.66 5.06
N GLU A 67 9.51 0.51 5.58
CA GLU A 67 10.36 -0.67 5.73
C GLU A 67 10.37 -1.58 4.51
N THR A 68 9.35 -1.54 3.66
CA THR A 68 9.30 -2.36 2.44
C THR A 68 10.12 -1.71 1.33
N PRO A 69 10.96 -2.47 0.59
CA PRO A 69 11.74 -1.93 -0.52
C PRO A 69 10.88 -1.24 -1.57
N ALA A 70 11.39 -0.14 -2.14
CA ALA A 70 10.70 0.69 -3.12
C ALA A 70 10.23 -0.11 -4.35
N SER A 71 11.07 -1.02 -4.85
CA SER A 71 10.73 -1.90 -5.96
C SER A 71 9.56 -2.85 -5.65
N SER A 72 9.48 -3.33 -4.40
CA SER A 72 8.36 -4.17 -3.95
C SER A 72 7.05 -3.37 -3.83
N ILE A 73 7.12 -2.12 -3.36
CA ILE A 73 5.96 -1.21 -3.33
C ILE A 73 5.47 -0.93 -4.77
N SER A 74 6.39 -0.67 -5.69
CA SER A 74 6.09 -0.50 -7.12
C SER A 74 5.36 -1.73 -7.69
N PHE A 75 5.85 -2.93 -7.36
CA PHE A 75 5.20 -4.20 -7.74
C PHE A 75 3.79 -4.34 -7.17
N ILE A 76 3.58 -3.98 -5.89
CA ILE A 76 2.26 -3.98 -5.23
C ILE A 76 1.32 -3.04 -5.98
N TYR A 77 1.73 -1.80 -6.25
CA TYR A 77 0.91 -0.84 -6.98
C TYR A 77 0.51 -1.33 -8.37
N ARG A 78 1.45 -1.92 -9.12
CA ARG A 78 1.15 -2.54 -10.43
C ARG A 78 0.14 -3.68 -10.30
N SER A 79 0.30 -4.53 -9.30
CA SER A 79 -0.57 -5.68 -9.05
C SER A 79 -2.00 -5.28 -8.69
N LEU A 80 -2.16 -4.15 -8.00
CA LEU A 80 -3.45 -3.56 -7.64
C LEU A 80 -4.05 -2.67 -8.74
N GLY A 81 -3.29 -2.38 -9.80
CA GLY A 81 -3.69 -1.40 -10.81
C GLY A 81 -3.68 0.05 -10.29
N ALA A 82 -2.95 0.33 -9.22
CA ALA A 82 -2.78 1.67 -8.67
C ALA A 82 -1.72 2.43 -9.50
N PHE A 83 -2.17 3.47 -10.21
CA PHE A 83 -1.28 4.27 -11.04
C PHE A 83 -0.24 5.00 -10.19
N HIS A 84 1.03 4.78 -10.53
CA HIS A 84 2.17 5.40 -9.89
C HIS A 84 3.18 5.86 -10.93
N SER A 85 4.07 6.74 -10.52
CA SER A 85 5.28 7.12 -11.23
C SER A 85 6.49 6.72 -10.38
N LEU A 86 7.68 6.73 -10.98
CA LEU A 86 8.93 6.62 -10.23
C LEU A 86 9.51 8.03 -10.08
N GLN A 87 9.83 8.42 -8.84
CA GLN A 87 10.46 9.68 -8.48
C GLN A 87 11.93 9.43 -8.13
N PRO A 88 12.82 10.43 -8.35
CA PRO A 88 14.20 10.37 -7.86
C PRO A 88 14.24 10.16 -6.35
N ALA A 89 15.32 9.53 -5.86
CA ALA A 89 15.57 9.49 -4.42
C ALA A 89 15.86 10.91 -3.89
N PRO A 90 15.58 11.22 -2.61
CA PRO A 90 15.88 12.53 -2.03
C PRO A 90 17.35 12.95 -2.15
N GLU A 91 18.26 11.99 -2.11
CA GLU A 91 19.71 12.14 -2.23
C GLU A 91 20.26 12.00 -3.66
N ASP A 92 19.39 11.90 -4.67
CA ASP A 92 19.79 11.71 -6.07
C ASP A 92 20.50 12.94 -6.65
N ASP A 93 21.63 12.72 -7.32
CA ASP A 93 22.45 13.74 -7.97
C ASP A 93 22.09 13.98 -9.44
N GLY A 94 21.06 13.29 -9.94
CA GLY A 94 20.53 13.40 -11.30
C GLY A 94 21.10 12.39 -12.29
N TYR A 95 22.02 11.51 -11.86
CA TYR A 95 22.61 10.47 -12.72
C TYR A 95 22.02 9.08 -12.49
N SER A 96 21.20 8.90 -11.46
CA SER A 96 20.55 7.63 -11.14
C SER A 96 19.15 7.54 -11.76
N SER A 97 18.69 6.31 -11.97
CA SER A 97 17.30 6.10 -12.42
C SER A 97 16.34 6.31 -11.25
N PRO A 98 15.19 6.98 -11.46
CA PRO A 98 14.16 7.13 -10.43
C PRO A 98 13.69 5.77 -9.89
N THR A 99 13.66 5.62 -8.57
CA THR A 99 13.29 4.35 -7.91
C THR A 99 12.11 4.45 -6.95
N ILE A 100 11.72 5.65 -6.52
CA ILE A 100 10.69 5.84 -5.48
C ILE A 100 9.29 5.78 -6.11
N PRO A 101 8.46 4.75 -5.82
CA PRO A 101 7.13 4.66 -6.41
C PRO A 101 6.17 5.63 -5.74
N ALA A 102 5.80 6.70 -6.44
CA ALA A 102 4.86 7.70 -5.97
C ALA A 102 3.48 7.50 -6.61
N LEU A 103 2.43 7.37 -5.80
CA LEU A 103 1.06 7.21 -6.32
C LEU A 103 0.59 8.51 -6.97
N LYS A 104 0.06 8.39 -8.18
CA LYS A 104 -0.76 9.47 -8.75
C LYS A 104 -2.04 9.59 -7.93
N LYS A 105 -2.71 10.75 -7.96
CA LYS A 105 -4.03 10.93 -7.31
C LYS A 105 -5.01 9.80 -7.62
N LYS A 106 -5.16 9.47 -8.91
CA LYS A 106 -6.01 8.35 -9.36
C LYS A 106 -5.51 6.99 -8.84
N GLY A 107 -4.20 6.79 -8.69
CA GLY A 107 -3.65 5.61 -8.05
C GLY A 107 -3.98 5.55 -6.56
N PHE A 108 -3.95 6.68 -5.86
CA PHE A 108 -4.38 6.76 -4.46
C PHE A 108 -5.88 6.46 -4.31
N VAL A 109 -6.73 6.93 -5.22
CA VAL A 109 -8.16 6.56 -5.26
C VAL A 109 -8.31 5.05 -5.35
N THR A 110 -7.62 4.39 -6.29
CA THR A 110 -7.64 2.92 -6.44
C THR A 110 -7.14 2.24 -5.17
N TRP A 111 -5.96 2.65 -4.68
CA TRP A 111 -5.33 2.12 -3.47
C TRP A 111 -6.29 2.17 -2.28
N GLN A 112 -6.79 3.36 -1.94
CA GLN A 112 -7.59 3.57 -0.74
C GLN A 112 -8.97 2.92 -0.86
N THR A 113 -9.54 2.81 -2.07
CA THR A 113 -10.79 2.07 -2.29
C THR A 113 -10.59 0.58 -2.02
N ILE A 114 -9.52 -0.02 -2.55
CA ILE A 114 -9.19 -1.43 -2.29
C ILE A 114 -8.96 -1.66 -0.80
N GLN A 115 -8.17 -0.81 -0.14
CA GLN A 115 -7.91 -0.97 1.28
C GLN A 115 -9.17 -0.86 2.14
N LEU A 116 -10.08 0.06 1.79
CA LEU A 116 -11.36 0.19 2.47
C LEU A 116 -12.23 -1.07 2.33
N LEU A 117 -12.25 -1.67 1.13
CA LEU A 117 -13.05 -2.87 0.88
C LEU A 117 -12.44 -4.12 1.50
N LEU A 118 -11.12 -4.17 1.65
CA LEU A 118 -10.46 -5.26 2.34
C LEU A 118 -10.56 -5.11 3.86
N GLY A 119 -10.54 -3.89 4.39
CA GLY A 119 -10.37 -3.62 5.82
C GLY A 119 -11.08 -2.37 6.32
N PRO A 120 -12.42 -2.33 6.26
CA PRO A 120 -13.16 -1.17 6.71
C PRO A 120 -13.01 -0.89 8.20
N GLU A 121 -12.64 -1.90 9.01
CA GLU A 121 -12.49 -1.76 10.46
C GLU A 121 -11.52 -0.64 10.85
N ASP A 122 -10.45 -0.48 10.07
CA ASP A 122 -9.45 0.56 10.27
C ASP A 122 -9.68 1.75 9.31
N HIS A 123 -9.94 1.46 8.03
CA HIS A 123 -9.96 2.48 6.98
C HIS A 123 -11.16 3.43 7.05
N VAL A 124 -12.29 2.99 7.59
CA VAL A 124 -13.41 3.90 7.88
C VAL A 124 -12.95 4.98 8.86
N GLY A 125 -12.27 4.58 9.95
CA GLY A 125 -11.74 5.50 10.95
C GLY A 125 -10.71 6.47 10.36
N PHE A 126 -9.82 6.00 9.49
CA PHE A 126 -8.83 6.85 8.84
C PHE A 126 -9.46 7.92 7.96
N LEU A 127 -10.48 7.56 7.16
CA LEU A 127 -11.20 8.51 6.31
C LEU A 127 -11.98 9.54 7.13
N GLN A 128 -12.66 9.09 8.20
CA GLN A 128 -13.37 9.97 9.13
C GLN A 128 -12.40 10.96 9.81
N ASN A 129 -11.25 10.47 10.26
CA ASN A 129 -10.22 11.31 10.86
C ASN A 129 -9.61 12.28 9.84
N ALA A 130 -9.45 11.87 8.58
CA ALA A 130 -8.94 12.74 7.53
C ALA A 130 -9.86 13.96 7.31
N VAL A 131 -11.17 13.72 7.10
CA VAL A 131 -12.12 14.83 6.90
C VAL A 131 -12.30 15.67 8.17
N SER A 132 -12.21 15.07 9.36
CA SER A 132 -12.33 15.81 10.61
C SER A 132 -11.14 16.72 10.87
N LYS A 133 -9.91 16.24 10.61
CA LYS A 133 -8.66 16.95 10.94
C LYS A 133 -8.23 17.94 9.86
N PHE A 134 -8.48 17.65 8.58
CA PHE A 134 -7.98 18.44 7.46
C PHE A 134 -9.11 19.09 6.67
N ASP A 135 -8.87 20.28 6.12
CA ASP A 135 -9.78 20.93 5.17
C ASP A 135 -9.64 20.25 3.81
N VAL A 136 -10.33 19.12 3.63
CA VAL A 136 -10.34 18.38 2.37
C VAL A 136 -11.22 19.13 1.36
N VAL A 137 -10.60 19.69 0.34
CA VAL A 137 -11.29 20.44 -0.72
C VAL A 137 -11.77 19.49 -1.82
N ASP A 138 -13.02 19.65 -2.23
CA ASP A 138 -13.58 18.98 -3.40
C ASP A 138 -12.96 19.55 -4.68
N PRO A 139 -12.21 18.76 -5.47
CA PRO A 139 -11.54 19.25 -6.67
C PRO A 139 -12.52 19.75 -7.75
N GLN A 140 -13.80 19.34 -7.70
CA GLN A 140 -14.80 19.75 -8.67
C GLN A 140 -15.47 21.09 -8.31
N THR A 141 -15.77 21.31 -7.02
CA THR A 141 -16.52 22.50 -6.58
C THR A 141 -15.62 23.58 -5.98
N GLY A 142 -14.43 23.22 -5.49
CA GLY A 142 -13.54 24.11 -4.74
C GLY A 142 -13.95 24.31 -3.29
N GLU A 143 -15.05 23.71 -2.84
CA GLU A 143 -15.56 23.81 -1.48
C GLU A 143 -14.95 22.75 -0.56
N VAL A 144 -14.92 23.02 0.74
CA VAL A 144 -14.46 22.04 1.74
C VAL A 144 -15.56 21.01 1.99
N PHE A 145 -15.20 19.73 1.96
CA PHE A 145 -16.13 18.65 2.31
C PHE A 145 -16.60 18.75 3.77
N PRO A 146 -17.81 18.24 4.09
CA PRO A 146 -18.28 18.18 5.47
C PRO A 146 -17.30 17.45 6.39
N LYS A 147 -17.00 18.05 7.54
CA LYS A 147 -16.07 17.50 8.56
C LYS A 147 -16.53 16.21 9.21
N LEU A 148 -17.81 15.87 9.07
CA LEU A 148 -18.41 14.67 9.61
C LEU A 148 -18.75 13.71 8.46
N LEU A 149 -18.06 12.57 8.42
CA LEU A 149 -18.37 11.44 7.53
C LEU A 149 -19.02 10.32 8.36
N PRO A 150 -20.34 10.08 8.26
CA PRO A 150 -21.01 9.00 8.99
C PRO A 150 -20.45 7.63 8.59
N LYS A 151 -20.33 6.71 9.55
CA LYS A 151 -19.80 5.36 9.28
C LYS A 151 -20.73 4.57 8.35
N GLU A 152 -22.02 4.87 8.39
CA GLU A 152 -23.08 4.23 7.60
C GLU A 152 -22.96 4.54 6.10
N CYS A 153 -22.16 5.54 5.73
CA CYS A 153 -21.84 5.88 4.34
C CYS A 153 -20.79 4.94 3.72
N LEU A 154 -20.13 4.10 4.52
CA LEU A 154 -19.02 3.24 4.14
C LEU A 154 -19.31 1.78 4.51
N PRO A 155 -18.58 0.80 3.95
CA PRO A 155 -18.73 -0.61 4.31
C PRO A 155 -18.44 -0.83 5.80
N GLU A 156 -19.24 -1.68 6.45
CA GLU A 156 -18.98 -2.09 7.84
C GLU A 156 -18.06 -3.32 7.93
N ARG A 157 -18.03 -4.15 6.87
CA ARG A 157 -17.28 -5.40 6.82
C ARG A 157 -16.55 -5.56 5.49
N PRO A 158 -15.47 -6.35 5.45
CA PRO A 158 -14.75 -6.63 4.22
C PRO A 158 -15.69 -7.17 3.15
N ASP A 159 -15.45 -6.74 1.91
CA ASP A 159 -16.21 -7.21 0.76
C ASP A 159 -15.70 -8.59 0.34
N GLU A 160 -16.59 -9.59 0.34
CA GLU A 160 -16.22 -10.99 0.10
C GLU A 160 -15.58 -11.21 -1.28
N ALA A 161 -16.07 -10.51 -2.32
CA ALA A 161 -15.53 -10.64 -3.66
C ALA A 161 -14.13 -10.02 -3.76
N MET A 162 -13.92 -8.86 -3.13
CA MET A 162 -12.60 -8.24 -3.06
C MET A 162 -11.60 -9.06 -2.24
N VAL A 163 -12.03 -9.66 -1.13
CA VAL A 163 -11.20 -10.58 -0.33
C VAL A 163 -10.79 -11.78 -1.17
N THR A 164 -11.74 -12.44 -1.84
CA THR A 164 -11.46 -13.60 -2.69
C THR A 164 -10.50 -13.26 -3.83
N TRP A 165 -10.73 -12.13 -4.50
CA TRP A 165 -9.82 -11.63 -5.54
C TRP A 165 -8.41 -11.41 -4.97
N HIS A 166 -8.29 -10.73 -3.83
CA HIS A 166 -7.00 -10.45 -3.20
C HIS A 166 -6.27 -11.72 -2.77
N GLU A 167 -6.97 -12.68 -2.17
CA GLU A 167 -6.43 -14.00 -1.81
C GLU A 167 -5.96 -14.77 -3.04
N SER A 168 -6.67 -14.67 -4.17
CA SER A 168 -6.25 -15.30 -5.42
C SER A 168 -4.94 -14.71 -5.97
N VAL A 169 -4.77 -13.39 -5.85
CA VAL A 169 -3.52 -12.71 -6.21
C VAL A 169 -2.39 -13.14 -5.28
N ALA A 170 -2.66 -13.20 -3.97
CA ALA A 170 -1.70 -13.65 -2.96
C ALA A 170 -1.22 -15.09 -3.24
N ALA A 171 -2.13 -16.01 -3.51
CA ALA A 171 -1.83 -17.40 -3.82
C ALA A 171 -0.99 -17.53 -5.09
N ARG A 172 -1.31 -16.76 -6.14
CA ARG A 172 -0.55 -16.73 -7.38
C ARG A 172 0.89 -16.25 -7.15
N LEU A 173 1.05 -15.12 -6.45
CA LEU A 173 2.36 -14.53 -6.18
C LEU A 173 3.23 -15.42 -5.28
N LYS A 174 2.61 -16.08 -4.29
CA LYS A 174 3.30 -17.05 -3.44
C LYS A 174 3.85 -18.21 -4.27
N ARG A 175 3.03 -18.77 -5.17
CA ARG A 175 3.46 -19.85 -6.07
C ARG A 175 4.59 -19.40 -6.99
N GLU A 176 4.48 -18.23 -7.60
CA GLU A 176 5.53 -17.67 -8.47
C GLU A 176 6.85 -17.49 -7.70
N ALA A 177 6.81 -17.00 -6.46
CA ALA A 177 7.98 -16.85 -5.62
C ALA A 177 8.61 -18.21 -5.20
N GLU A 178 7.79 -19.22 -4.90
CA GLU A 178 8.25 -20.59 -4.61
C GLU A 178 8.90 -21.25 -5.84
N GLU A 179 8.33 -21.05 -7.04
CA GLU A 179 8.88 -21.53 -8.31
C GLU A 179 10.22 -20.87 -8.63
N ASP A 180 10.34 -19.55 -8.44
CA ASP A 180 11.59 -18.81 -8.62
C ASP A 180 12.68 -19.30 -7.64
N ALA A 181 12.33 -19.53 -6.37
CA ALA A 181 13.25 -20.06 -5.37
C ALA A 181 13.73 -21.48 -5.73
N ALA A 182 12.82 -22.35 -6.16
CA ALA A 182 13.16 -23.72 -6.57
C ALA A 182 14.03 -23.75 -7.84
N CYS A 183 13.85 -22.80 -8.76
CA CYS A 183 14.72 -22.64 -9.92
C CYS A 183 16.14 -22.23 -9.52
N LYS A 184 16.29 -21.28 -8.58
CA LYS A 184 17.60 -20.87 -8.04
C LYS A 184 18.34 -22.01 -7.36
N GLU A 185 17.66 -22.82 -6.55
CA GLU A 185 18.28 -23.99 -5.90
C GLU A 185 18.82 -25.00 -6.93
N LYS A 186 18.04 -25.30 -7.97
CA LYS A 186 18.45 -26.21 -9.05
C LYS A 186 19.59 -25.66 -9.91
N GLU A 187 19.68 -24.34 -10.06
CA GLU A 187 20.79 -23.72 -10.77
C GLU A 187 22.08 -23.77 -9.94
N ASN A 188 21.99 -23.49 -8.65
CA ASN A 188 23.14 -23.52 -7.74
C ASN A 188 23.71 -24.94 -7.58
N ASP A 189 22.86 -25.97 -7.60
CA ASP A 189 23.27 -27.38 -7.51
C ASP A 189 23.92 -27.91 -8.81
N LYS A 190 23.72 -27.23 -9.95
CA LYS A 190 24.32 -27.56 -11.25
C LYS A 190 25.66 -26.86 -11.49
N ARG A 191 26.03 -25.85 -10.71
CA ARG A 191 27.35 -25.20 -10.82
C ARG A 191 28.40 -26.16 -10.22
N PRO A 192 29.36 -26.70 -10.99
CA PRO A 192 30.44 -27.48 -10.39
C PRO A 192 31.18 -26.59 -9.39
N ARG A 193 31.39 -27.09 -8.16
CA ARG A 193 32.23 -26.43 -7.15
C ARG A 193 33.69 -26.46 -7.60
N VAL A 194 34.04 -25.63 -8.58
CA VAL A 194 35.43 -25.39 -8.92
C VAL A 194 35.95 -24.43 -7.86
N HIS A 195 36.69 -24.94 -6.88
CA HIS A 195 37.54 -24.11 -6.02
C HIS A 195 38.66 -23.54 -6.90
N VAL A 196 38.38 -22.43 -7.57
CA VAL A 196 39.42 -21.57 -8.11
C VAL A 196 39.68 -20.52 -7.04
N ASN A 197 40.91 -20.47 -6.52
CA ASN A 197 41.40 -19.28 -5.82
C ASN A 197 41.48 -18.17 -6.87
N ILE A 198 40.37 -17.49 -7.11
CA ILE A 198 40.30 -16.26 -7.90
C ILE A 198 40.17 -15.17 -6.85
N ASP A 199 41.09 -14.20 -6.89
CA ASP A 199 40.97 -12.95 -6.16
C ASP A 199 39.51 -12.45 -6.27
N GLU A 200 38.85 -12.26 -5.11
CA GLU A 200 37.57 -11.58 -5.02
C GLU A 200 37.63 -10.30 -5.86
N HIS A 201 36.52 -9.86 -6.48
CA HIS A 201 36.37 -8.73 -7.43
C HIS A 201 36.22 -9.09 -8.93
N GLY A 202 35.62 -10.23 -9.26
CA GLY A 202 35.00 -10.42 -10.59
C GLY A 202 33.58 -9.80 -10.64
N PRO A 203 33.23 -8.96 -11.63
CA PRO A 203 31.92 -8.31 -11.68
C PRO A 203 30.83 -9.32 -12.04
N ARG A 204 29.78 -9.39 -11.22
CA ARG A 204 28.53 -10.12 -11.55
C ARG A 204 27.90 -9.51 -12.80
N THR A 205 27.23 -10.33 -13.61
CA THR A 205 26.59 -9.82 -14.84
C THR A 205 25.27 -9.11 -14.49
N SER A 206 24.95 -8.00 -15.19
CA SER A 206 23.73 -7.19 -14.94
C SER A 206 22.46 -8.04 -14.91
N SER A 207 22.39 -9.07 -15.76
CA SER A 207 21.27 -10.01 -15.82
C SER A 207 21.08 -10.85 -14.56
N GLU A 208 22.15 -11.26 -13.87
CA GLU A 208 22.03 -12.04 -12.63
C GLU A 208 21.53 -11.15 -11.48
N ILE A 209 21.94 -9.87 -11.47
CA ILE A 209 21.51 -8.87 -10.46
C ILE A 209 20.01 -8.55 -10.63
N GLU A 210 19.56 -8.30 -11.87
CA GLU A 210 18.15 -7.99 -12.17
C GLU A 210 17.19 -9.15 -11.82
N ILE A 211 17.64 -10.40 -12.02
CA ILE A 211 16.85 -11.60 -11.67
C ILE A 211 16.79 -11.80 -10.15
N GLU A 212 17.90 -11.53 -9.44
CA GLU A 212 17.92 -11.61 -7.97
C GLU A 212 17.00 -10.55 -7.34
N GLU A 213 17.09 -9.30 -7.79
CA GLU A 213 16.28 -8.17 -7.31
C GLU A 213 14.78 -8.40 -7.57
N SER A 214 14.42 -8.92 -8.76
CA SER A 214 13.03 -9.25 -9.10
C SER A 214 12.41 -10.34 -8.21
N ALA A 215 13.22 -11.29 -7.72
CA ALA A 215 12.72 -12.35 -6.84
C ALA A 215 12.46 -11.83 -5.42
N ASP A 216 13.36 -10.98 -4.90
CA ASP A 216 13.20 -10.36 -3.59
C ASP A 216 12.00 -9.40 -3.56
N GLU A 217 11.76 -8.67 -4.67
CA GLU A 217 10.56 -7.88 -4.89
C GLU A 217 9.27 -8.70 -4.73
N ARG A 218 9.21 -9.86 -5.39
CA ARG A 218 8.05 -10.75 -5.35
C ARG A 218 7.85 -11.31 -3.95
N HIS A 219 8.93 -11.60 -3.22
CA HIS A 219 8.85 -12.14 -1.87
C HIS A 219 8.28 -11.12 -0.87
N ALA A 220 8.78 -9.88 -0.90
CA ALA A 220 8.25 -8.81 -0.06
C ALA A 220 6.80 -8.45 -0.44
N ALA A 221 6.46 -8.42 -1.73
CA ALA A 221 5.09 -8.24 -2.18
C ALA A 221 4.18 -9.39 -1.71
N ALA A 222 4.64 -10.64 -1.78
CA ALA A 222 3.87 -11.80 -1.30
C ALA A 222 3.56 -11.68 0.20
N LYS A 223 4.47 -11.14 1.01
CA LYS A 223 4.22 -10.84 2.43
C LYS A 223 3.06 -9.86 2.62
N TYR A 224 3.02 -8.78 1.83
CA TYR A 224 1.90 -7.84 1.83
C TYR A 224 0.58 -8.52 1.42
N PHE A 225 0.58 -9.33 0.35
CA PHE A 225 -0.64 -9.99 -0.10
C PHE A 225 -1.13 -11.10 0.84
N ALA A 226 -0.25 -11.71 1.63
CA ALA A 226 -0.61 -12.73 2.62
C ALA A 226 -1.28 -12.16 3.88
N ASP A 227 -0.93 -10.94 4.27
CA ASP A 227 -1.55 -10.19 5.36
C ASP A 227 -1.67 -8.71 4.96
N PRO A 228 -2.69 -8.37 4.15
CA PRO A 228 -2.88 -6.99 3.74
C PRO A 228 -3.06 -6.16 5.01
N LEU A 229 -2.21 -5.14 5.15
CA LEU A 229 -2.21 -4.21 6.29
C LEU A 229 -1.63 -4.75 7.60
N TYR A 230 -0.90 -5.88 7.56
CA TYR A 230 -0.26 -6.48 8.74
C TYR A 230 -1.25 -6.71 9.91
N ARG A 231 -2.52 -7.01 9.60
CA ARG A 231 -3.61 -7.09 10.58
C ARG A 231 -3.42 -8.22 11.57
N ARG A 232 -2.74 -9.30 11.18
CA ARG A 232 -2.49 -10.43 12.08
C ARG A 232 -1.48 -10.08 13.17
N GLY A 233 -0.59 -9.11 12.93
CA GLY A 233 0.42 -8.65 13.89
C GLY A 233 -0.10 -7.67 14.95
N SER A 234 -1.17 -6.91 14.66
CA SER A 234 -1.70 -5.87 15.58
C SER A 234 -2.73 -6.39 16.60
N ARG A 235 -3.16 -7.66 16.48
CA ARG A 235 -3.98 -8.29 17.52
C ARG A 235 -3.12 -8.57 18.75
N ARG A 236 -3.14 -7.66 19.72
CA ARG A 236 -2.60 -7.91 21.07
C ARG A 236 -3.03 -9.32 21.52
N PRO A 237 -2.11 -10.18 21.98
CA PRO A 237 -2.49 -11.48 22.51
C PRO A 237 -3.49 -11.27 23.66
N PRO A 238 -4.53 -12.11 23.78
CA PRO A 238 -5.43 -12.02 24.92
C PRO A 238 -4.61 -12.20 26.20
N ILE A 239 -4.75 -11.25 27.12
CA ILE A 239 -4.15 -11.33 28.47
C ILE A 239 -4.75 -12.56 29.13
N LEU A 240 -4.03 -13.68 29.11
CA LEU A 240 -4.33 -14.86 29.92
C LEU A 240 -4.11 -14.46 31.38
N ARG A 241 -5.19 -14.02 32.04
CA ARG A 241 -5.22 -13.90 33.50
C ARG A 241 -5.09 -15.31 34.08
N HIS A 242 -3.89 -15.67 34.51
CA HIS A 242 -3.69 -16.79 35.41
C HIS A 242 -4.45 -16.50 36.71
N PHE A 243 -5.57 -17.18 36.92
CA PHE A 243 -6.14 -17.35 38.25
C PHE A 243 -5.32 -18.43 38.96
N SER A 244 -4.51 -18.04 39.94
CA SER A 244 -3.99 -18.97 40.94
C SER A 244 -5.18 -19.45 41.78
N LYS A 245 -5.40 -20.76 41.83
CA LYS A 245 -6.27 -21.38 42.82
C LYS A 245 -5.47 -21.58 44.09
N GLU A 246 -6.00 -21.04 45.19
CA GLU A 246 -5.69 -21.47 46.56
C GLU A 246 -6.21 -22.89 46.81
#